data_AF-A0A813GZJ6-F1
#
_entry.id   AF-A0A813GZJ6-F1
#
_cell.length_a   1.000
_cell.length_b   1.000
_cell.length_c   1.000
_cell.angle_alpha   90.00
_cell.angle_beta   90.00
_cell.angle_gamma   90.00
#
_symmetry.space_group_name_H-M   'P 1'
#
loop_
_entity.id
_entity.type
_entity.pdbx_description
1 polymer ?
#
loop_
_entity_poly.entity_id
_entity_poly.type
_entity_poly.pdbx_seq_one_letter_code
_entity_poly.pdbx_strand_id
1 'polypeptide(L)'
;MVCRTYHLGVAATGGNADTHCPHAAQDATGPCVNETLKSFDCSLYASTCSATAGYKAYTGCSDTVKANPLGMVCRTYHLGVAATADNAETHCPHAAQDATGPCATETLKSFNCSLYASTCSGTPGYKAYAGCSDTVKANPLGMVCRTYHLGVAATANNAETHCPHAAQDATGPCATETLKSFNCSLYASTCSETAGYKAYADCSATVAANPLGMVCRTYHLGVAAKPGNAMHCPNAAENATGPCAAEVLSVGVPTSTTSRPTATMASGESRLIPGMMMLLSVRGLINANN
;
A
#
# COMPACT_ATOMS: atom_id res chain seq x y z
N MET A 1 8.43 35.05 0.84
CA MET A 1 9.39 33.94 0.69
C MET A 1 10.82 34.44 0.44
N VAL A 2 11.06 35.72 0.13
CA VAL A 2 12.41 36.21 -0.20
C VAL A 2 13.36 36.10 1.00
N CYS A 3 12.86 36.36 2.21
CA CYS A 3 13.64 36.26 3.45
C CYS A 3 14.04 34.80 3.73
N ARG A 4 13.08 33.87 3.72
CA ARG A 4 13.34 32.46 4.04
C ARG A 4 14.23 31.79 2.97
N THR A 5 13.98 32.09 1.70
CA THR A 5 14.82 31.63 0.58
C THR A 5 16.25 32.13 0.68
N TYR A 6 16.45 33.39 1.08
CA TYR A 6 17.79 33.92 1.34
C TYR A 6 18.51 33.13 2.44
N HIS A 7 17.87 32.94 3.59
CA HIS A 7 18.50 32.20 4.69
C HIS A 7 18.77 30.74 4.33
N LEU A 8 17.86 30.04 3.64
CA LEU A 8 18.12 28.67 3.22
C LEU A 8 19.23 28.58 2.16
N GLY A 9 19.30 29.53 1.23
CA GLY A 9 20.37 29.61 0.23
C GLY A 9 21.75 29.85 0.85
N VAL A 10 21.82 30.70 1.86
CA VAL A 10 23.06 30.95 2.62
C VAL A 10 23.46 29.72 3.45
N ALA A 11 22.49 29.05 4.10
CA ALA A 11 22.74 27.80 4.82
C ALA A 11 23.32 26.71 3.92
N ALA A 12 22.80 26.59 2.69
CA ALA A 12 23.19 25.56 1.73
C ALA A 12 24.58 25.80 1.09
N THR A 13 25.07 27.04 1.06
CA THR A 13 26.29 27.40 0.31
C THR A 13 27.45 27.86 1.19
N GLY A 14 27.21 28.24 2.45
CA GLY A 14 28.18 29.02 3.24
C GLY A 14 28.67 28.41 4.56
N GLY A 15 28.33 27.16 4.88
CA GLY A 15 28.83 26.50 6.11
C GLY A 15 28.25 27.00 7.44
N ASN A 16 27.22 27.86 7.40
CA ASN A 16 26.57 28.45 8.59
C ASN A 16 25.11 28.00 8.73
N ALA A 17 24.85 26.71 8.51
CA ALA A 17 23.51 26.14 8.63
C ALA A 17 22.89 26.42 10.01
N ASP A 18 23.68 26.32 11.09
CA ASP A 18 23.20 26.55 12.46
C ASP A 18 22.68 27.98 12.69
N THR A 19 23.18 28.96 11.94
CA THR A 19 22.76 30.36 12.04
C THR A 19 21.57 30.68 11.14
N HIS A 20 21.51 30.06 9.96
CA HIS A 20 20.52 30.45 8.94
C HIS A 20 19.31 29.51 8.85
N CYS A 21 19.45 28.23 9.19
CA CYS A 21 18.33 27.29 9.25
C CYS A 21 17.23 27.76 10.24
N PRO A 22 17.53 28.28 11.45
CA PRO A 22 16.49 28.78 12.36
C PRO A 22 15.69 29.98 11.79
N HIS A 23 16.30 30.82 10.94
CA HIS A 23 15.61 31.96 10.33
C HIS A 23 14.76 31.58 9.12
N ALA A 24 15.09 30.45 8.47
CA ALA A 24 14.25 29.87 7.43
C ALA A 24 13.18 28.91 8.00
N ALA A 25 13.37 28.42 9.23
CA ALA A 25 12.53 27.43 9.90
C ALA A 25 11.09 27.89 10.06
N GLN A 26 10.17 26.94 10.09
CA GLN A 26 8.73 27.21 10.12
C GLN A 26 8.28 28.07 11.33
N ASP A 27 8.94 27.89 12.47
CA ASP A 27 8.80 28.66 13.71
C ASP A 27 9.83 29.80 13.83
N ALA A 28 10.42 30.21 12.69
CA ALA A 28 11.52 31.16 12.66
C ALA A 28 11.30 32.31 13.63
N THR A 29 12.15 32.36 14.65
CA THR A 29 12.29 33.53 15.51
C THR A 29 13.19 34.51 14.78
N GLY A 30 12.70 35.68 14.39
CA GLY A 30 13.53 36.73 13.76
C GLY A 30 12.96 37.29 12.44
N PRO A 31 13.80 37.67 11.46
CA PRO A 31 13.37 38.58 10.38
C PRO A 31 12.33 38.00 9.43
N CYS A 32 12.13 36.67 9.40
CA CYS A 32 11.25 36.02 8.43
C CYS A 32 9.88 35.57 9.00
N VAL A 33 9.54 35.91 10.25
CA VAL A 33 8.30 35.39 10.91
C VAL A 33 7.03 35.77 10.15
N ASN A 34 7.04 36.92 9.47
CA ASN A 34 5.85 37.49 8.81
C ASN A 34 5.68 37.07 7.33
N GLU A 35 6.57 36.24 6.78
CA GLU A 35 6.39 35.75 5.41
C GLU A 35 5.39 34.60 5.37
N THR A 36 4.28 34.80 4.66
CA THR A 36 3.36 33.71 4.29
C THR A 36 4.12 32.65 3.50
N LEU A 37 4.18 31.44 4.05
CA LEU A 37 4.76 30.29 3.37
C LEU A 37 3.90 29.97 2.14
N LYS A 38 4.52 29.89 0.96
CA LYS A 38 3.84 29.27 -0.17
C LYS A 38 3.62 27.79 0.18
N SER A 39 2.44 27.28 -0.12
CA SER A 39 2.20 25.85 -0.09
C SER A 39 3.06 25.15 -1.15
N PHE A 40 3.47 23.91 -0.89
CA PHE A 40 4.12 23.08 -1.91
C PHE A 40 3.17 22.93 -3.11
N ASP A 41 3.69 23.18 -4.31
CA ASP A 41 2.92 23.18 -5.55
C ASP A 41 3.13 21.85 -6.29
N CYS A 42 2.13 20.98 -6.21
CA CYS A 42 2.16 19.66 -6.85
C CYS A 42 2.28 19.74 -8.37
N SER A 43 1.65 20.73 -8.99
CA SER A 43 1.69 20.91 -10.45
C SER A 43 3.05 21.38 -10.89
N LEU A 44 3.65 22.32 -10.15
CA LEU A 44 5.01 22.78 -10.39
C LEU A 44 6.00 21.63 -10.24
N TYR A 45 5.90 20.82 -9.18
CA TYR A 45 6.76 19.64 -9.01
C TYR A 45 6.69 18.69 -10.20
N ALA A 46 5.48 18.35 -10.64
CA ALA A 46 5.30 17.49 -11.80
C ALA A 46 5.93 18.10 -13.06
N SER A 47 5.67 19.37 -13.36
CA SER A 47 6.18 20.01 -14.57
C SER A 47 7.69 20.26 -14.56
N THR A 48 8.26 20.57 -13.40
CA THR A 48 9.68 20.91 -13.25
C THR A 48 10.55 19.67 -13.17
N CYS A 49 10.08 18.62 -12.47
CA CYS A 49 10.91 17.49 -12.13
C CYS A 49 10.70 16.26 -13.02
N SER A 50 9.63 16.18 -13.82
CA SER A 50 9.33 14.97 -14.61
C SER A 50 10.41 14.54 -15.61
N ALA A 51 11.29 15.47 -16.00
CA ALA A 51 12.40 15.22 -16.92
C ALA A 51 13.74 14.89 -16.22
N THR A 52 13.81 15.00 -14.89
CA THR A 52 15.04 14.77 -14.12
C THR A 52 15.31 13.28 -13.91
N ALA A 53 16.58 12.88 -13.81
CA ALA A 53 16.91 11.50 -13.50
C ALA A 53 16.43 11.15 -12.08
N GLY A 54 15.76 10.01 -11.94
CA GLY A 54 15.24 9.56 -10.64
C GLY A 54 13.93 10.23 -10.21
N TYR A 55 13.26 10.99 -11.09
CA TYR A 55 11.91 11.49 -10.85
C TYR A 55 10.95 10.39 -10.39
N LYS A 56 10.20 10.67 -9.34
CA LYS A 56 9.08 9.86 -8.87
C LYS A 56 7.86 10.76 -8.74
N ALA A 57 6.75 10.33 -9.34
CA ALA A 57 5.49 11.04 -9.18
C ALA A 57 5.10 11.10 -7.70
N TYR A 58 4.65 12.28 -7.28
CA TYR A 58 4.29 12.55 -5.89
C TYR A 58 2.92 11.93 -5.59
N THR A 59 2.91 10.77 -4.95
CA THR A 59 1.67 10.01 -4.72
C THR A 59 0.80 10.71 -3.70
N GLY A 60 -0.47 10.99 -4.06
CA GLY A 60 -1.39 11.70 -3.18
C GLY A 60 -0.92 13.12 -2.82
N CYS A 61 -0.27 13.83 -3.73
CA CYS A 61 0.40 15.11 -3.41
C CYS A 61 -0.53 16.13 -2.73
N SER A 62 -1.76 16.33 -3.23
CA SER A 62 -2.71 17.26 -2.61
C SER A 62 -3.01 16.91 -1.16
N ASP A 63 -3.21 15.62 -0.85
CA ASP A 63 -3.49 15.18 0.51
C ASP A 63 -2.22 15.21 1.37
N THR A 64 -1.03 15.04 0.78
CA THR A 64 0.25 15.21 1.49
C THR A 64 0.36 16.64 1.98
N VAL A 65 0.14 17.59 1.08
CA VAL A 65 0.17 19.02 1.38
C VAL A 65 -0.85 19.37 2.46
N LYS A 66 -2.08 18.86 2.36
CA LYS A 66 -3.12 19.09 3.38
C LYS A 66 -2.82 18.43 4.72
N ALA A 67 -2.21 17.24 4.73
CA ALA A 67 -1.79 16.57 5.96
C ALA A 67 -0.59 17.30 6.61
N ASN A 68 0.24 17.96 5.80
CA ASN A 68 1.46 18.64 6.19
C ASN A 68 1.40 20.15 5.86
N PRO A 69 0.40 20.90 6.36
CA PRO A 69 0.21 22.32 6.00
C PRO A 69 1.40 23.20 6.44
N LEU A 70 2.25 22.64 7.28
CA LEU A 70 3.38 23.28 7.93
C LEU A 70 4.71 22.54 7.69
N GLY A 71 4.68 21.28 7.18
CA GLY A 71 5.81 20.35 7.23
C GLY A 71 6.57 20.14 5.90
N MET A 72 6.44 21.05 4.93
CA MET A 72 7.03 20.91 3.59
C MET A 72 7.84 22.15 3.17
N VAL A 73 8.44 22.88 4.11
CA VAL A 73 9.08 24.17 3.85
C VAL A 73 10.36 24.02 3.03
N CYS A 74 11.25 23.10 3.43
CA CYS A 74 12.47 22.73 2.71
C CYS A 74 12.12 22.22 1.30
N ARG A 75 11.15 21.29 1.21
CA ARG A 75 10.69 20.76 -0.09
C ARG A 75 10.14 21.86 -1.00
N THR A 76 9.39 22.81 -0.44
CA THR A 76 8.85 23.97 -1.19
C THR A 76 9.97 24.88 -1.68
N TYR A 77 10.97 25.14 -0.84
CA TYR A 77 12.14 25.91 -1.26
C TYR A 77 12.87 25.22 -2.40
N HIS A 78 13.20 23.93 -2.25
CA HIS A 78 13.96 23.20 -3.26
C HIS A 78 13.18 23.09 -4.57
N LEU A 79 11.86 22.92 -4.52
CA LEU A 79 11.02 23.01 -5.71
C LEU A 79 11.09 24.41 -6.36
N GLY A 80 11.04 25.47 -5.56
CA GLY A 80 11.17 26.84 -6.06
C GLY A 80 12.51 27.10 -6.75
N VAL A 81 13.60 26.56 -6.23
CA VAL A 81 14.93 26.64 -6.86
C VAL A 81 15.00 25.77 -8.11
N ALA A 82 14.46 24.55 -8.07
CA ALA A 82 14.40 23.64 -9.23
C ALA A 82 13.67 24.27 -10.42
N ALA A 83 12.66 25.10 -10.17
CA ALA A 83 11.89 25.80 -11.20
C ALA A 83 12.65 26.97 -11.86
N THR A 84 13.87 27.27 -11.42
CA THR A 84 14.77 28.24 -12.07
C THR A 84 15.66 27.53 -13.09
N ALA A 85 16.16 28.27 -14.09
CA ALA A 85 16.92 27.69 -15.21
C ALA A 85 18.10 26.82 -14.73
N ASP A 86 18.20 25.62 -15.32
CA ASP A 86 19.27 24.62 -15.14
C ASP A 86 19.48 24.07 -13.72
N ASN A 87 18.53 24.25 -12.80
CA ASN A 87 18.65 23.76 -11.41
C ASN A 87 17.81 22.52 -11.08
N ALA A 88 16.98 22.03 -12.02
CA ALA A 88 16.05 20.94 -11.76
C ALA A 88 16.77 19.65 -11.28
N GLU A 89 17.83 19.24 -11.97
CA GLU A 89 18.53 17.97 -11.67
C GLU A 89 19.10 17.94 -10.24
N THR A 90 19.59 19.08 -9.74
CA THR A 90 20.19 19.17 -8.41
C THR A 90 19.14 19.31 -7.30
N HIS A 91 18.01 19.97 -7.57
CA HIS A 91 17.06 20.34 -6.52
C HIS A 91 15.79 19.48 -6.47
N CYS A 92 15.38 18.86 -7.57
CA CYS A 92 14.23 17.95 -7.61
C CYS A 92 14.33 16.75 -6.65
N PRO A 93 15.52 16.12 -6.45
CA PRO A 93 15.67 15.05 -5.46
C PRO A 93 15.35 15.47 -4.02
N HIS A 94 15.53 16.76 -3.69
CA HIS A 94 15.25 17.29 -2.35
C HIS A 94 13.78 17.73 -2.19
N ALA A 95 13.08 17.98 -3.30
CA ALA A 95 11.64 18.27 -3.32
C ALA A 95 10.77 17.00 -3.40
N ALA A 96 11.36 15.86 -3.80
CA ALA A 96 10.68 14.58 -3.95
C ALA A 96 10.00 14.11 -2.66
N GLN A 97 8.98 13.25 -2.75
CA GLN A 97 8.26 12.74 -1.57
C GLN A 97 9.17 11.93 -0.63
N ASP A 98 10.08 11.15 -1.19
CA ASP A 98 11.14 10.42 -0.50
C ASP A 98 12.46 11.19 -0.49
N ALA A 99 12.38 12.53 -0.36
CA ALA A 99 13.52 13.45 -0.40
C ALA A 99 14.77 12.90 0.31
N THR A 100 15.90 12.98 -0.38
CA THR A 100 17.22 12.68 0.17
C THR A 100 17.95 13.97 0.55
N GLY A 101 19.07 13.85 1.26
CA GLY A 101 19.91 15.01 1.59
C GLY A 101 19.24 16.02 2.54
N PRO A 102 19.31 17.35 2.25
CA PRO A 102 18.98 18.40 3.22
C PRO A 102 17.51 18.40 3.68
N CYS A 103 16.57 17.89 2.87
CA CYS A 103 15.16 17.79 3.25
C CYS A 103 14.75 16.41 3.76
N ALA A 104 15.68 15.46 3.91
CA ALA A 104 15.38 14.12 4.43
C ALA A 104 14.87 14.14 5.88
N THR A 105 15.22 15.19 6.63
CA THR A 105 14.75 15.41 8.01
C THR A 105 13.31 15.97 8.06
N GLU A 106 12.79 16.55 6.98
CA GLU A 106 11.37 16.88 6.87
C GLU A 106 10.57 15.59 6.76
N THR A 107 10.08 15.12 7.91
CA THR A 107 9.25 13.92 7.96
C THR A 107 7.82 14.29 7.63
N LEU A 108 7.33 13.81 6.50
CA LEU A 108 5.89 13.87 6.19
C LEU A 108 5.13 13.05 7.22
N LYS A 109 3.97 13.55 7.67
CA LYS A 109 3.10 12.81 8.58
C LYS A 109 2.79 11.43 8.02
N SER A 110 2.96 10.42 8.87
CA SER A 110 2.51 9.06 8.63
C SER A 110 1.20 8.80 9.37
N PHE A 111 0.49 7.76 8.93
CA PHE A 111 -0.75 7.36 9.58
C PHE A 111 -0.48 6.90 11.02
N ASN A 112 -1.20 7.48 11.98
CA ASN A 112 -1.00 7.21 13.39
C ASN A 112 -2.06 6.22 13.92
N CYS A 113 -1.65 4.97 14.12
CA CYS A 113 -2.53 3.90 14.58
C CYS A 113 -3.21 4.19 15.92
N SER A 114 -2.47 4.76 16.88
CA SER A 114 -3.00 5.10 18.21
C SER A 114 -4.01 6.24 18.13
N LEU A 115 -3.74 7.22 17.27
CA LEU A 115 -4.68 8.31 17.00
C LEU A 115 -5.96 7.78 16.34
N TYR A 116 -5.85 6.86 15.38
CA TYR A 116 -7.03 6.23 14.76
C TYR A 116 -7.88 5.49 15.79
N ALA A 117 -7.27 4.64 16.62
CA ALA A 117 -7.99 3.90 17.65
C ALA A 117 -8.70 4.83 18.65
N SER A 118 -7.98 5.84 19.16
CA SER A 118 -8.55 6.79 20.13
C SER A 118 -9.61 7.72 19.53
N THR A 119 -9.43 8.18 18.29
CA THR A 119 -10.35 9.11 17.62
C THR A 119 -11.61 8.40 17.13
N CYS A 120 -11.45 7.19 16.58
CA CYS A 120 -12.51 6.54 15.80
C CYS A 120 -13.28 5.44 16.53
N SER A 121 -12.80 4.93 17.67
CA SER A 121 -13.44 3.80 18.37
C SER A 121 -14.88 4.04 18.82
N GLY A 122 -15.30 5.29 18.99
CA GLY A 122 -16.68 5.67 19.31
C GLY A 122 -17.59 5.97 18.11
N THR A 123 -17.06 5.87 16.88
CA THR A 123 -17.83 6.23 15.67
C THR A 123 -18.64 5.03 15.13
N PRO A 124 -19.84 5.26 14.57
CA PRO A 124 -20.60 4.20 13.89
C PRO A 124 -19.77 3.53 12.80
N GLY A 125 -19.80 2.20 12.76
CA GLY A 125 -19.06 1.42 11.76
C GLY A 125 -17.55 1.31 12.00
N TYR A 126 -17.04 1.77 13.15
CA TYR A 126 -15.65 1.58 13.52
C TYR A 126 -15.22 0.11 13.46
N LYS A 127 -14.07 -0.13 12.84
CA LYS A 127 -13.36 -1.40 12.87
C LYS A 127 -11.94 -1.14 13.33
N ALA A 128 -11.45 -1.96 14.24
CA ALA A 128 -10.05 -1.91 14.64
C ALA A 128 -9.16 -2.15 13.41
N TYR A 129 -8.10 -1.36 13.28
CA TYR A 129 -7.19 -1.43 12.14
C TYR A 129 -6.25 -2.63 12.32
N ALA A 130 -6.59 -3.76 11.69
CA ALA A 130 -5.86 -5.00 11.84
C ALA A 130 -4.42 -4.86 11.32
N GLY A 131 -3.43 -5.23 12.14
CA GLY A 131 -2.01 -5.10 11.77
C GLY A 131 -1.59 -3.68 11.41
N CYS A 132 -2.17 -2.64 12.02
CA CYS A 132 -1.96 -1.25 11.61
C CYS A 132 -0.48 -0.86 11.49
N SER A 133 0.36 -1.21 12.48
CA SER A 133 1.78 -0.88 12.42
C SER A 133 2.48 -1.45 11.18
N ASP A 134 2.15 -2.68 10.79
CA ASP A 134 2.75 -3.32 9.62
C ASP A 134 2.14 -2.79 8.32
N THR A 135 0.86 -2.39 8.34
CA THR A 135 0.22 -1.70 7.21
C THR A 135 0.98 -0.41 6.91
N VAL A 136 1.23 0.41 7.94
CA VAL A 136 1.93 1.69 7.80
C VAL A 136 3.36 1.47 7.29
N LYS A 137 4.09 0.48 7.83
CA LYS A 137 5.44 0.14 7.36
C LYS A 137 5.47 -0.37 5.92
N ALA A 138 4.46 -1.14 5.49
CA ALA A 138 4.36 -1.62 4.12
C ALA A 138 3.99 -0.50 3.14
N ASN A 139 3.30 0.55 3.61
CA ASN A 139 2.76 1.64 2.81
C ASN A 139 3.27 3.03 3.27
N PRO A 140 4.59 3.27 3.36
CA PRO A 140 5.15 4.48 3.95
C PRO A 140 4.72 5.77 3.25
N LEU A 141 4.37 5.70 1.96
CA LEU A 141 3.88 6.82 1.14
C LEU A 141 2.46 6.59 0.58
N GLY A 142 1.80 5.50 0.98
CA GLY A 142 0.56 5.02 0.35
C GLY A 142 -0.72 5.25 1.17
N MET A 143 -0.61 5.92 2.32
CA MET A 143 -1.73 6.16 3.25
C MET A 143 -1.95 7.65 3.49
N VAL A 144 -1.67 8.48 2.51
CA VAL A 144 -1.66 9.94 2.63
C VAL A 144 -3.08 10.49 2.80
N CYS A 145 -4.03 10.08 1.96
CA CYS A 145 -5.45 10.42 2.08
C CYS A 145 -5.99 9.98 3.45
N ARG A 146 -5.72 8.73 3.84
CA ARG A 146 -6.11 8.21 5.16
C ARG A 146 -5.47 9.02 6.30
N THR A 147 -4.22 9.42 6.17
CA THR A 147 -3.51 10.25 7.16
C THR A 147 -4.13 11.63 7.28
N TYR A 148 -4.45 12.26 6.15
CA TYR A 148 -5.16 13.54 6.13
C TYR A 148 -6.52 13.44 6.84
N HIS A 149 -7.35 12.47 6.44
CA HIS A 149 -8.68 12.31 7.03
C HIS A 149 -8.63 11.94 8.50
N LEU A 150 -7.66 11.15 8.95
CA LEU A 150 -7.44 10.92 10.37
C LEU A 150 -7.09 12.22 11.10
N GLY A 151 -6.23 13.06 10.51
CA GLY A 151 -5.89 14.36 11.08
C GLY A 151 -7.11 15.28 11.23
N VAL A 152 -8.01 15.29 10.24
CA VAL A 152 -9.27 16.04 10.32
C VAL A 152 -10.22 15.42 11.34
N ALA A 153 -10.35 14.09 11.37
CA ALA A 153 -11.19 13.38 12.33
C ALA A 153 -10.82 13.69 13.78
N ALA A 154 -9.53 13.89 14.06
CA ALA A 154 -9.02 14.23 15.38
C ALA A 154 -9.35 15.67 15.84
N THR A 155 -9.96 16.49 14.98
CA THR A 155 -10.48 17.81 15.34
C THR A 155 -11.92 17.71 15.86
N ALA A 156 -12.37 18.73 16.61
CA ALA A 156 -13.68 18.70 17.27
C ALA A 156 -14.83 18.46 16.28
N ASN A 157 -15.73 17.52 16.62
CA ASN A 157 -16.95 17.17 15.88
C ASN A 157 -16.75 16.64 14.45
N ASN A 158 -15.56 16.11 14.13
CA ASN A 158 -15.24 15.64 12.78
C ASN A 158 -15.06 14.11 12.65
N ALA A 159 -15.07 13.39 13.76
CA ALA A 159 -14.77 11.95 13.78
C ALA A 159 -15.74 11.12 12.92
N GLU A 160 -17.06 11.30 13.10
CA GLU A 160 -18.08 10.51 12.38
C GLU A 160 -17.96 10.63 10.85
N THR A 161 -17.66 11.82 10.35
CA THR A 161 -17.50 12.07 8.90
C THR A 161 -16.20 11.52 8.34
N HIS A 162 -15.10 11.59 9.10
CA HIS A 162 -13.76 11.37 8.53
C HIS A 162 -13.11 10.04 8.94
N CYS A 163 -13.52 9.43 10.04
CA CYS A 163 -13.06 8.09 10.43
C CYS A 163 -13.34 7.00 9.39
N PRO A 164 -14.50 6.97 8.69
CA PRO A 164 -14.73 6.01 7.61
C PRO A 164 -13.71 6.12 6.47
N HIS A 165 -13.19 7.33 6.19
CA HIS A 165 -12.19 7.54 5.14
C HIS A 165 -10.77 7.16 5.59
N ALA A 166 -10.51 7.17 6.90
CA ALA A 166 -9.25 6.74 7.49
C ALA A 166 -9.19 5.23 7.80
N ALA A 167 -10.34 4.54 7.76
CA ALA A 167 -10.46 3.10 8.05
C ALA A 167 -9.62 2.25 7.10
N GLN A 168 -9.29 1.01 7.46
CA GLN A 168 -8.51 0.11 6.60
C GLN A 168 -9.28 -0.27 5.32
N ASP A 169 -10.58 -0.49 5.45
CA ASP A 169 -11.54 -0.75 4.39
C ASP A 169 -12.23 0.53 3.89
N ALA A 170 -11.54 1.67 3.97
CA ALA A 170 -12.10 2.98 3.62
C ALA A 170 -12.88 2.96 2.30
N THR A 171 -14.09 3.50 2.37
CA THR A 171 -14.86 3.90 1.18
C THR A 171 -14.32 5.23 0.63
N GLY A 172 -14.87 5.70 -0.48
CA GLY A 172 -14.49 7.02 -1.05
C GLY A 172 -14.50 8.12 0.02
N PRO A 173 -13.53 9.06 0.01
CA PRO A 173 -12.60 9.35 -1.08
C PRO A 173 -11.29 8.54 -1.07
N CYS A 174 -10.91 7.89 0.04
CA CYS A 174 -9.60 7.22 0.14
C CYS A 174 -9.59 5.77 -0.38
N ALA A 175 -10.69 5.27 -0.94
CA ALA A 175 -10.75 3.93 -1.52
C ALA A 175 -9.75 3.70 -2.66
N THR A 176 -9.24 4.76 -3.29
CA THR A 176 -8.21 4.69 -4.33
C THR A 176 -6.80 4.47 -3.77
N GLU A 177 -6.59 4.66 -2.47
CA GLU A 177 -5.36 4.24 -1.80
C GLU A 177 -5.39 2.72 -1.63
N THR A 178 -4.77 2.03 -2.57
CA THR A 178 -4.57 0.58 -2.48
C THR A 178 -3.48 0.28 -1.47
N LEU A 179 -3.87 -0.21 -0.30
CA LEU A 179 -2.92 -0.79 0.65
C LEU A 179 -2.31 -2.04 0.03
N LYS A 180 -0.98 -2.21 0.17
CA LYS A 180 -0.31 -3.43 -0.30
C LYS A 180 -0.99 -4.67 0.27
N SER A 181 -1.29 -5.60 -0.62
CA SER A 181 -1.76 -6.94 -0.31
C SER A 181 -0.64 -7.97 -0.50
N PHE A 182 -0.83 -9.15 0.09
CA PHE A 182 0.14 -10.22 -0.02
C PHE A 182 0.23 -10.71 -1.47
N ASN A 183 1.44 -10.72 -2.03
CA ASN A 183 1.68 -11.10 -3.42
C ASN A 183 2.19 -12.53 -3.49
N CYS A 184 1.31 -13.45 -3.90
CA CYS A 184 1.60 -14.88 -4.02
C CYS A 184 2.78 -15.19 -4.95
N SER A 185 2.85 -14.54 -6.11
CA SER A 185 3.93 -14.75 -7.07
C SER A 185 5.27 -14.25 -6.53
N LEU A 186 5.27 -13.10 -5.83
CA LEU A 186 6.46 -12.56 -5.19
C LEU A 186 6.94 -13.46 -4.05
N TYR A 187 6.03 -14.03 -3.25
CA TYR A 187 6.40 -14.99 -2.21
C TYR A 187 7.09 -16.21 -2.81
N ALA A 188 6.49 -16.80 -3.85
CA ALA A 188 7.05 -17.96 -4.52
C ALA A 188 8.44 -17.66 -5.12
N SER A 189 8.62 -16.53 -5.82
CA SER A 189 9.91 -16.20 -6.44
C SER A 189 10.98 -15.77 -5.45
N THR A 190 10.60 -15.07 -4.37
CA THR A 190 11.54 -14.54 -3.37
C THR A 190 12.01 -15.61 -2.40
N CYS A 191 11.10 -16.51 -2.01
CA CYS A 191 11.34 -17.41 -0.87
C CYS A 191 11.59 -18.86 -1.26
N SER A 192 11.46 -19.26 -2.54
CA SER A 192 11.62 -20.66 -2.99
C SER A 192 12.96 -21.29 -2.63
N GLU A 193 14.02 -20.48 -2.55
CA GLU A 193 15.37 -20.94 -2.21
C GLU A 193 15.67 -20.88 -0.70
N THR A 194 14.75 -20.36 0.11
CA THR A 194 14.93 -20.28 1.56
C THR A 194 14.72 -21.65 2.21
N ALA A 195 15.63 -22.05 3.10
CA ALA A 195 15.49 -23.29 3.86
C ALA A 195 14.14 -23.33 4.61
N GLY A 196 13.41 -24.44 4.47
CA GLY A 196 12.07 -24.59 5.06
C GLY A 196 10.94 -23.91 4.29
N TYR A 197 11.19 -23.41 3.07
CA TYR A 197 10.14 -22.91 2.20
C TYR A 197 9.06 -23.96 1.94
N LYS A 198 7.81 -23.50 2.03
CA LYS A 198 6.64 -24.25 1.61
C LYS A 198 5.72 -23.32 0.84
N ALA A 199 5.39 -23.69 -0.39
CA ALA A 199 4.37 -22.98 -1.15
C ALA A 199 3.03 -23.03 -0.40
N TYR A 200 2.27 -21.93 -0.46
CA TYR A 200 0.90 -21.91 0.02
C TYR A 200 0.09 -22.95 -0.78
N ALA A 201 -0.75 -23.73 -0.09
CA ALA A 201 -1.55 -24.76 -0.76
C ALA A 201 -2.50 -24.15 -1.82
N ASP A 202 -3.18 -23.06 -1.46
CA ASP A 202 -3.93 -22.19 -2.37
C ASP A 202 -3.76 -20.74 -1.92
N CYS A 203 -2.72 -20.09 -2.43
CA CYS A 203 -2.40 -18.71 -2.03
C CYS A 203 -3.52 -17.73 -2.39
N SER A 204 -4.13 -17.88 -3.57
CA SER A 204 -5.22 -17.02 -4.02
C SER A 204 -6.43 -17.08 -3.10
N ALA A 205 -6.87 -18.30 -2.75
CA ALA A 205 -7.99 -18.48 -1.83
C ALA A 205 -7.65 -17.98 -0.42
N THR A 206 -6.40 -18.17 0.02
CA THR A 206 -5.92 -17.66 1.31
C THR A 206 -5.94 -16.13 1.35
N VAL A 207 -5.41 -15.45 0.33
CA VAL A 207 -5.46 -13.98 0.24
C VAL A 207 -6.90 -13.47 0.21
N ALA A 208 -7.77 -14.12 -0.57
CA ALA A 208 -9.18 -13.73 -0.67
C ALA A 208 -9.95 -13.91 0.66
N ALA A 209 -9.63 -14.95 1.42
CA ALA A 209 -10.23 -15.21 2.74
C ALA A 209 -9.71 -14.27 3.84
N ASN A 210 -8.59 -13.57 3.62
CA ASN A 210 -7.92 -12.72 4.60
C ASN A 210 -7.69 -11.29 4.09
N PRO A 211 -8.74 -10.56 3.64
CA PRO A 211 -8.60 -9.25 2.98
C PRO A 211 -7.94 -8.18 3.86
N LEU A 212 -8.01 -8.34 5.20
CA LEU A 212 -7.37 -7.45 6.18
C LEU A 212 -6.31 -8.17 7.03
N GLY A 213 -6.08 -9.47 6.77
CA GLY A 213 -5.43 -10.40 7.71
C GLY A 213 -4.08 -10.95 7.26
N MET A 214 -3.46 -10.39 6.22
CA MET A 214 -2.13 -10.81 5.73
C MET A 214 -1.06 -9.70 5.84
N VAL A 215 -1.26 -8.73 6.73
CA VAL A 215 -0.48 -7.49 6.71
C VAL A 215 0.95 -7.70 7.20
N CYS A 216 1.15 -8.44 8.29
CA CYS A 216 2.48 -8.76 8.81
C CYS A 216 3.28 -9.55 7.77
N ARG A 217 2.63 -10.55 7.16
CA ARG A 217 3.21 -11.36 6.08
C ARG A 217 3.55 -10.53 4.85
N THR A 218 2.68 -9.59 4.47
CA THR A 218 2.91 -8.67 3.34
C THR A 218 4.13 -7.79 3.60
N TYR A 219 4.25 -7.25 4.81
CA TYR A 219 5.43 -6.46 5.20
C TYR A 219 6.71 -7.31 5.10
N HIS A 220 6.73 -8.49 5.74
CA HIS A 220 7.92 -9.33 5.75
C HIS A 220 8.30 -9.86 4.37
N LEU A 221 7.32 -10.17 3.51
CA LEU A 221 7.58 -10.49 2.12
C LEU A 221 8.25 -9.31 1.38
N GLY A 222 7.75 -8.09 1.60
CA GLY A 222 8.35 -6.89 1.02
C GLY A 222 9.80 -6.63 1.50
N VAL A 223 10.13 -7.01 2.74
CA VAL A 223 11.51 -6.97 3.24
C VAL A 223 12.35 -8.09 2.63
N ALA A 224 11.83 -9.32 2.56
CA ALA A 224 12.53 -10.47 2.01
C ALA A 224 12.91 -10.29 0.54
N ALA A 225 12.10 -9.55 -0.23
CA ALA A 225 12.35 -9.25 -1.64
C ALA A 225 13.61 -8.38 -1.86
N LYS A 226 14.20 -7.80 -0.81
CA LYS A 226 15.45 -7.04 -0.89
C LYS A 226 16.66 -7.98 -0.78
N PRO A 227 17.75 -7.74 -1.51
CA PRO A 227 18.96 -8.57 -1.45
C PRO A 227 19.46 -8.79 -0.01
N GLY A 228 19.83 -10.03 0.31
CA GLY A 228 20.37 -10.41 1.63
C GLY A 228 19.33 -10.57 2.75
N ASN A 229 18.03 -10.46 2.47
CA ASN A 229 16.97 -10.47 3.50
C ASN A 229 16.11 -11.75 3.54
N ALA A 230 16.62 -12.86 3.01
CA ALA A 230 15.89 -14.14 2.94
C ALA A 230 15.41 -14.66 4.32
N MET A 231 16.04 -14.24 5.42
CA MET A 231 15.62 -14.60 6.78
C MET A 231 14.20 -14.13 7.15
N HIS A 232 13.58 -13.24 6.37
CA HIS A 232 12.21 -12.80 6.57
C HIS A 232 11.16 -13.72 5.94
N CYS A 233 11.55 -14.65 5.06
CA CYS A 233 10.62 -15.56 4.38
C CYS A 233 9.81 -16.46 5.33
N PRO A 234 10.35 -16.99 6.45
CA PRO A 234 9.55 -17.74 7.43
C PRO A 234 8.41 -16.94 8.06
N ASN A 235 8.50 -15.61 8.12
CA ASN A 235 7.44 -14.75 8.64
C ASN A 235 6.34 -14.50 7.59
N ALA A 236 6.62 -14.75 6.31
CA ALA A 236 5.68 -14.61 5.20
C ALA A 236 5.02 -15.94 4.78
N ALA A 237 5.52 -17.08 5.26
CA ALA A 237 5.00 -18.42 4.96
C ALA A 237 3.58 -18.63 5.49
N GLU A 238 2.78 -19.54 4.91
CA GLU A 238 1.39 -19.83 5.34
C GLU A 238 1.28 -20.21 6.82
N ASN A 239 2.23 -21.03 7.29
CA ASN A 239 2.43 -21.30 8.72
C ASN A 239 3.58 -20.43 9.24
N ALA A 240 3.34 -19.12 9.32
CA ALA A 240 4.36 -18.18 9.75
C ALA A 240 4.84 -18.48 11.18
N THR A 241 6.14 -18.31 11.39
CA THR A 241 6.76 -18.36 12.71
C THR A 241 7.14 -16.96 13.18
N GLY A 242 7.56 -16.83 14.44
CA GLY A 242 8.05 -15.56 14.98
C GLY A 242 6.99 -14.44 15.00
N PRO A 243 7.30 -13.22 14.53
CA PRO A 243 6.45 -12.05 14.74
C PRO A 243 5.08 -12.14 14.06
N CYS A 244 4.92 -12.92 12.99
CA CYS A 244 3.63 -13.09 12.31
C CYS A 244 2.85 -14.34 12.75
N ALA A 245 3.31 -15.08 13.75
CA ALA A 245 2.63 -16.29 14.22
C ALA A 245 1.23 -16.01 14.79
N ALA A 246 1.00 -14.81 15.31
CA ALA A 246 -0.31 -14.38 15.82
C ALA A 246 -1.32 -14.05 14.71
N GLU A 247 -0.87 -13.90 13.46
CA GLU A 247 -1.74 -13.65 12.32
C GLU A 247 -2.35 -14.98 11.85
N VAL A 248 -3.51 -15.34 12.40
CA VAL A 248 -4.20 -16.59 12.04
C VAL A 248 -4.90 -16.43 10.70
N LEU A 249 -4.47 -17.21 9.70
CA LEU A 249 -5.08 -17.20 8.38
C LEU A 249 -6.33 -18.07 8.36
N SER A 250 -7.41 -17.51 7.82
CA SER A 250 -8.55 -18.30 7.36
C SER A 250 -8.13 -19.05 6.09
N VAL A 251 -8.17 -20.38 6.11
CA VAL A 251 -7.99 -21.16 4.89
C VAL A 251 -9.26 -21.01 4.05
N GLY A 252 -9.12 -20.48 2.84
CA GLY A 252 -10.23 -20.40 1.91
C GLY A 252 -10.76 -21.81 1.63
N VAL A 253 -12.09 -21.99 1.61
CA VAL A 253 -12.66 -23.24 1.12
C VAL A 253 -12.24 -23.34 -0.35
N PRO A 254 -11.51 -24.39 -0.77
CA PRO A 254 -11.12 -24.51 -2.16
C PRO A 254 -12.40 -24.54 -3.00
N THR A 255 -12.58 -23.52 -3.84
CA THR A 255 -13.65 -23.51 -4.84
C THR A 255 -13.35 -24.64 -5.81
N SER A 256 -13.89 -25.83 -5.52
CA SER A 256 -13.91 -26.93 -6.46
C SER A 256 -14.80 -26.51 -7.63
N THR A 257 -14.21 -25.89 -8.64
CA THR A 257 -14.80 -25.81 -9.96
C THR A 257 -14.79 -27.22 -10.54
N THR A 258 -15.74 -28.04 -10.10
CA THR A 258 -16.15 -29.22 -10.86
C THR A 258 -16.79 -28.68 -12.14
N SER A 259 -15.97 -28.45 -13.16
CA SER A 259 -16.44 -28.30 -14.53
C SER A 259 -17.15 -29.60 -14.88
N ARG A 260 -18.48 -29.58 -14.75
CA ARG A 260 -19.37 -30.65 -15.21
C ARG A 260 -19.08 -30.82 -16.71
N PRO A 261 -18.57 -31.97 -17.17
CA PRO A 261 -18.34 -32.17 -18.59
C PRO A 261 -19.69 -32.09 -19.30
N THR A 262 -19.82 -31.11 -20.19
CA THR A 262 -20.91 -31.07 -21.17
C THR A 262 -20.71 -32.25 -22.11
N ALA A 263 -21.49 -33.32 -21.91
CA ALA A 263 -21.52 -34.44 -22.83
C ALA A 263 -22.11 -33.97 -24.17
N THR A 264 -21.25 -33.73 -25.15
CA THR A 264 -21.64 -33.59 -26.55
C THR A 264 -22.10 -34.96 -27.04
N MET A 265 -23.42 -35.17 -27.10
CA MET A 265 -24.03 -36.31 -27.79
C MET A 265 -23.80 -36.15 -29.29
N ALA A 266 -22.78 -36.81 -29.83
CA ALA A 266 -22.62 -37.01 -31.26
C ALA A 266 -23.63 -38.06 -31.74
N SER A 267 -24.58 -37.63 -32.57
CA SER A 267 -25.49 -38.52 -33.30
C SER A 267 -24.71 -39.30 -34.36
N GLY A 268 -24.33 -40.54 -34.06
CA GLY A 268 -23.77 -41.49 -35.03
C GLY A 268 -24.88 -42.14 -35.84
N GLU A 269 -24.87 -41.91 -37.16
CA GLU A 269 -25.70 -42.62 -38.13
C GLU A 269 -25.34 -44.12 -38.14
N SER A 270 -26.35 -44.95 -37.92
CA SER A 270 -26.24 -46.41 -37.87
C SER A 270 -26.38 -46.99 -39.29
N ARG A 271 -25.27 -47.44 -39.89
CA ARG A 271 -25.29 -48.30 -41.08
C ARG A 271 -25.67 -49.72 -40.67
N LEU A 272 -26.78 -50.23 -41.23
CA LEU A 272 -27.22 -51.62 -41.10
C LEU A 272 -26.19 -52.59 -41.69
N ILE A 273 -25.79 -53.59 -40.89
CA ILE A 273 -25.23 -54.86 -41.37
C ILE A 273 -26.29 -55.93 -41.13
N PRO A 274 -26.82 -56.59 -42.19
CA PRO A 274 -27.76 -57.69 -42.01
C PRO A 274 -27.00 -59.00 -41.80
N GLY A 275 -27.40 -59.74 -40.76
CA GLY A 275 -27.14 -61.17 -40.65
C GLY A 275 -26.20 -61.56 -39.53
N MET A 276 -26.77 -61.87 -38.37
CA MET A 276 -26.46 -63.15 -37.73
C MET A 276 -27.59 -63.53 -36.78
N MET A 277 -28.33 -64.54 -37.22
CA MET A 277 -29.37 -65.23 -36.50
C MET A 277 -28.68 -66.10 -35.45
N MET A 278 -28.88 -65.84 -34.17
CA MET A 278 -28.68 -66.87 -33.14
C MET A 278 -29.70 -66.71 -32.05
N LEU A 279 -30.59 -67.71 -32.00
CA LEU A 279 -31.46 -68.03 -30.89
C LEU A 279 -30.66 -68.04 -29.59
N LEU A 280 -31.17 -67.40 -28.54
CA LEU A 280 -31.02 -67.96 -27.20
C LEU A 280 -32.30 -67.78 -26.39
N SER A 281 -32.68 -68.92 -25.82
CA SER A 281 -33.90 -69.28 -25.11
C SER A 281 -34.38 -68.33 -24.01
N VAL A 282 -35.71 -68.20 -23.98
CA VAL A 282 -36.54 -67.79 -22.85
C VAL A 282 -36.43 -68.78 -21.67
N ARG A 283 -36.39 -68.26 -20.43
CA ARG A 283 -36.92 -68.77 -19.13
C ARG A 283 -36.15 -68.03 -18.02
N GLY A 284 -36.70 -67.40 -17.00
CA GLY A 284 -38.05 -67.25 -16.45
C GLY A 284 -37.92 -66.74 -15.00
N LEU A 285 -39.04 -66.26 -14.43
CA LEU A 285 -39.35 -65.98 -13.00
C LEU A 285 -38.79 -64.64 -12.45
N ILE A 286 -39.60 -63.60 -12.18
CA ILE A 286 -40.75 -63.40 -11.26
C ILE A 286 -40.35 -63.30 -9.77
N ASN A 287 -40.73 -62.15 -9.19
CA ASN A 287 -40.99 -61.76 -7.79
C ASN A 287 -39.82 -61.68 -6.80
N ALA A 288 -39.58 -60.59 -6.07
CA ALA A 288 -40.41 -59.67 -5.26
C ALA A 288 -40.40 -60.03 -3.76
N ASN A 289 -40.23 -58.97 -2.97
CA ASN A 289 -40.53 -58.74 -1.54
C ASN A 289 -39.38 -58.78 -0.52
N ASN A 290 -39.42 -57.68 0.26
CA ASN A 290 -38.82 -57.31 1.55
C ASN A 290 -37.37 -56.82 1.55
#